data_AF-A0A9W9K000-F1
#
_entry.id   AF-A0A9W9K000-F1
#
_cell.length_a   1.000
_cell.length_b   1.000
_cell.length_c   1.000
_cell.angle_alpha   90.00
_cell.angle_beta   90.00
_cell.angle_gamma   90.00
#
_symmetry.space_group_name_H-M   'P 1'
#
loop_
_entity.id
_entity.type
_entity.pdbx_description
1 polymer ?
#
loop_
_entity_poly.entity_id
_entity_poly.type
_entity_poly.pdbx_seq_one_letter_code
_entity_poly.pdbx_strand_id
1 'polypeptide(L)'
;MHTPNVLTWTETWRLLLLAGAGLGVLVNTFQGDGAPLIASIALTCISFAVAFSMIRWLGPVFIKAGLKGKDMAKPKKPEIPETMGAVCAVVYLLSLIIFIPFAFYKDIVAATSGGGNRDVVIGDQHIETGRYLHRFPHGKLASYLSGLLSLQSVVILGIGDDLLDIRWRHKVLIPAFASIPMLIVYFVDFGVTKVVVPVPLQGYLGDFIDLGWLYYMYMAAVAIFCPNAINMLAGINGIEVAQSLVIAVLLLFNDAMYLAPITPYPHPATDSHLFSIYFLLPFIGVSAALLCHNWYPSKVFVGDTYCYFAGMVFAVVGILGHFSKTLLLLFVPQIFNFLYSTPQLFHFIPCPRHRLPKFNAATGLLNTSVTEWTIPPSPFIAWILDLLHTLRLVRVTKDKDGQIIESTNLTILNLWLVWMGPMREDTLAWHMVGVQVLCGLLGLFIRHRLALLVFNSDNRTLQFMV
;
A
#
# COMPACT_ATOMS: atom_id res chain seq x y z
N MET A 1 9.60 18.97 -23.72
CA MET A 1 8.42 19.73 -23.26
C MET A 1 8.66 20.03 -21.80
N HIS A 2 9.06 21.27 -21.47
CA HIS A 2 9.13 21.70 -20.08
C HIS A 2 7.70 21.76 -19.55
N THR A 3 7.36 20.93 -18.58
CA THR A 3 6.16 21.16 -17.78
C THR A 3 6.35 22.49 -17.06
N PRO A 4 5.41 23.43 -17.14
CA PRO A 4 5.53 24.66 -16.37
C PRO A 4 5.58 24.30 -14.89
N ASN A 5 6.60 24.81 -14.20
CA ASN A 5 6.80 24.66 -12.75
C ASN A 5 5.74 25.41 -11.92
N VAL A 6 4.72 25.93 -12.59
CA VAL A 6 3.69 26.80 -12.07
C VAL A 6 2.35 26.14 -12.39
N LEU A 7 1.42 26.25 -11.46
CA LEU A 7 0.04 25.83 -11.68
C LEU A 7 -0.61 26.78 -12.69
N THR A 8 -1.43 26.23 -13.59
CA THR A 8 -2.24 27.10 -14.45
C THR A 8 -3.29 27.82 -13.61
N TRP A 9 -3.81 28.94 -14.11
CA TRP A 9 -4.87 29.68 -13.43
C TRP A 9 -6.07 28.79 -13.07
N THR A 10 -6.47 27.91 -13.99
CA THR A 10 -7.58 26.97 -13.79
C THR A 10 -7.26 25.91 -12.74
N GLU A 11 -6.05 25.38 -12.70
CA GLU A 11 -5.61 24.43 -11.68
C GLU A 11 -5.57 25.10 -10.30
N THR A 12 -4.98 26.28 -10.21
CA THR A 12 -4.90 27.05 -8.95
C THR A 12 -6.29 27.25 -8.35
N TRP A 13 -7.26 27.72 -9.13
CA TRP A 13 -8.62 27.91 -8.62
C TRP A 13 -9.29 26.60 -8.22
N ARG A 14 -9.16 25.53 -9.01
CA ARG A 14 -9.74 24.21 -8.67
C ARG A 14 -9.19 23.66 -7.36
N LEU A 15 -7.88 23.78 -7.16
CA LEU A 15 -7.19 23.29 -5.96
C LEU A 15 -7.53 24.15 -4.74
N LEU A 16 -7.62 25.49 -4.90
CA LEU A 16 -8.07 26.39 -3.84
C LEU A 16 -9.52 26.14 -3.45
N LEU A 17 -10.41 25.91 -4.43
CA LEU A 17 -11.81 25.58 -4.16
C LEU A 17 -11.94 24.26 -3.41
N LEU A 18 -11.18 23.24 -3.84
CA LEU A 18 -11.16 21.92 -3.18
C LEU A 18 -10.62 22.01 -1.75
N ALA A 19 -9.50 22.69 -1.55
CA ALA A 19 -8.90 22.89 -0.22
C ALA A 19 -9.79 23.76 0.67
N GLY A 20 -10.39 24.82 0.14
CA GLY A 20 -11.31 25.70 0.86
C GLY A 20 -12.60 25.02 1.27
N ALA A 21 -13.19 24.20 0.38
CA ALA A 21 -14.35 23.37 0.69
C ALA A 21 -14.01 22.33 1.77
N GLY A 22 -12.86 21.66 1.65
CA GLY A 22 -12.37 20.73 2.67
C GLY A 22 -12.18 21.42 4.02
N LEU A 23 -11.57 22.61 4.05
CA LEU A 23 -11.36 23.37 5.28
C LEU A 23 -12.70 23.79 5.91
N GLY A 24 -13.67 24.23 5.10
CA GLY A 24 -15.02 24.57 5.57
C GLY A 24 -15.72 23.37 6.23
N VAL A 25 -15.66 22.19 5.62
CA VAL A 25 -16.20 20.94 6.20
C VAL A 25 -15.46 20.56 7.48
N LEU A 26 -14.13 20.70 7.50
CA LEU A 26 -13.30 20.37 8.66
C LEU A 26 -13.63 21.27 9.86
N VAL A 27 -13.78 22.58 9.64
CA VAL A 27 -14.18 23.55 10.68
C VAL A 27 -15.60 23.27 11.17
N ASN A 28 -16.54 22.95 10.27
CA ASN A 28 -17.90 22.59 10.66
C ASN A 28 -17.93 21.31 11.52
N THR A 29 -17.05 20.35 11.25
CA THR A 29 -16.95 19.11 12.03
C THR A 29 -16.54 19.36 13.49
N PHE A 30 -15.79 20.42 13.79
CA PHE A 30 -15.47 20.84 15.16
C PHE A 30 -16.65 21.45 15.91
N GLN A 31 -17.65 21.98 15.19
CA GLN A 31 -18.82 22.64 15.78
C GLN A 31 -20.00 21.68 15.99
N GLY A 32 -20.04 20.54 15.28
CA GLY A 32 -21.05 19.50 15.44
C GLY A 32 -20.60 18.35 16.35
N ASP A 33 -21.26 17.18 16.24
CA ASP A 33 -21.00 15.98 17.07
C ASP A 33 -19.62 15.32 16.87
N GLY A 34 -18.66 15.98 16.21
CA GLY A 34 -17.32 15.47 15.95
C GLY A 34 -17.36 14.15 15.19
N ALA A 35 -17.57 14.21 13.87
CA ALA A 35 -17.62 13.05 13.00
C ALA A 35 -16.24 12.77 12.36
N PRO A 36 -15.37 11.91 12.96
CA PRO A 36 -14.02 11.69 12.45
C PRO A 36 -13.98 11.24 10.98
N LEU A 37 -14.96 10.47 10.51
CA LEU A 37 -15.02 10.08 9.11
C LEU A 37 -15.17 11.29 8.18
N ILE A 38 -16.02 12.26 8.54
CA ILE A 38 -16.22 13.49 7.76
C ILE A 38 -14.94 14.34 7.76
N ALA A 39 -14.29 14.47 8.91
CA ALA A 39 -13.00 15.15 9.01
C ALA A 39 -11.92 14.48 8.15
N SER A 40 -11.86 13.14 8.12
CA SER A 40 -10.92 12.38 7.30
C SER A 40 -11.17 12.58 5.79
N ILE A 41 -12.43 12.61 5.36
CA ILE A 41 -12.81 12.92 3.97
C ILE A 41 -12.39 14.36 3.61
N ALA A 42 -12.64 15.33 4.49
CA ALA A 42 -12.24 16.71 4.29
C ALA A 42 -10.72 16.86 4.16
N LEU A 43 -9.97 16.22 5.06
CA LEU A 43 -8.51 16.18 5.02
C LEU A 43 -7.98 15.48 3.76
N THR A 44 -8.68 14.49 3.22
CA THR A 44 -8.31 13.84 1.97
C THR A 44 -8.32 14.82 0.79
N CYS A 45 -9.36 15.65 0.69
CA CYS A 45 -9.45 16.70 -0.32
C CYS A 45 -8.33 17.74 -0.17
N ILE A 46 -8.05 18.16 1.07
CA ILE A 46 -6.96 19.11 1.37
C ILE A 46 -5.61 18.48 1.01
N SER A 47 -5.35 17.25 1.44
CA SER A 47 -4.09 16.52 1.17
C SER A 47 -3.86 16.32 -0.33
N PHE A 48 -4.90 16.00 -1.10
CA PHE A 48 -4.81 15.94 -2.56
C PHE A 48 -4.36 17.29 -3.13
N ALA A 49 -5.05 18.38 -2.75
CA ALA A 49 -4.77 19.71 -3.29
C ALA A 49 -3.35 20.20 -2.96
N VAL A 50 -2.93 19.98 -1.71
CA VAL A 50 -1.59 20.32 -1.23
C VAL A 50 -0.52 19.47 -1.91
N ALA A 51 -0.68 18.15 -1.96
CA ALA A 51 0.29 17.26 -2.62
C ALA A 51 0.47 17.59 -4.10
N PHE A 52 -0.63 17.79 -4.84
CA PHE A 52 -0.59 18.17 -6.26
C PHE A 52 0.20 19.46 -6.47
N SER A 53 -0.05 20.47 -5.64
CA SER A 53 0.62 21.77 -5.72
C SER A 53 2.11 21.65 -5.38
N MET A 54 2.43 20.94 -4.29
CA MET A 54 3.80 20.77 -3.82
C MET A 54 4.68 19.99 -4.81
N ILE A 55 4.15 18.94 -5.46
CA ILE A 55 4.89 18.20 -6.50
C ILE A 55 5.33 19.12 -7.63
N ARG A 56 4.43 20.02 -8.10
CA ARG A 56 4.78 21.00 -9.15
C ARG A 56 5.83 22.00 -8.70
N TRP A 57 5.68 22.55 -7.50
CA TRP A 57 6.57 23.59 -6.99
C TRP A 57 7.95 23.06 -6.61
N LEU A 58 8.03 21.84 -6.08
CA LEU A 58 9.28 21.23 -5.62
C LEU A 58 10.03 20.46 -6.70
N GLY A 59 9.38 20.06 -7.80
CA GLY A 59 10.02 19.40 -8.95
C GLY A 59 11.36 19.99 -9.37
N PRO A 60 11.46 21.30 -9.65
CA PRO A 60 12.71 21.96 -10.05
C PRO A 60 13.76 21.98 -8.95
N VAL A 61 13.33 22.06 -7.69
CA VAL A 61 14.22 22.07 -6.53
C VAL A 61 14.90 20.71 -6.40
N PHE A 62 14.16 19.62 -6.57
CA PHE A 62 14.70 18.26 -6.56
C PHE A 62 15.69 18.03 -7.71
N ILE A 63 15.37 18.48 -8.93
CA ILE A 63 16.31 18.44 -10.05
C ILE A 63 17.60 19.21 -9.71
N LYS A 64 17.47 20.42 -9.13
CA LYS A 64 18.62 21.26 -8.76
C LYS A 64 19.48 20.61 -7.66
N ALA A 65 18.85 19.86 -6.75
CA ALA A 65 19.52 19.09 -5.70
C ALA A 65 20.15 17.79 -6.22
N GLY A 66 19.97 17.44 -7.49
CA GLY A 66 20.51 16.21 -8.10
C GLY A 66 19.58 14.99 -8.01
N LEU A 67 18.38 15.15 -7.43
CA LEU A 67 17.36 14.10 -7.34
C LEU A 67 16.55 14.03 -8.63
N LYS A 68 17.12 13.36 -9.63
CA LYS A 68 16.56 13.27 -10.98
C LYS A 68 16.89 11.92 -11.64
N GLY A 69 15.92 11.40 -12.39
CA GLY A 69 16.04 10.15 -13.14
C GLY A 69 15.78 10.38 -14.63
N LYS A 70 16.39 9.54 -15.48
CA LYS A 70 16.12 9.51 -16.93
C LYS A 70 15.00 8.55 -17.24
N ASP A 71 13.99 9.00 -17.98
CA ASP A 71 12.94 8.12 -18.47
C ASP A 71 13.44 7.26 -19.64
N MET A 72 13.83 6.02 -19.31
CA MET A 72 14.40 5.08 -20.26
C MET A 72 13.38 4.56 -21.28
N ALA A 73 12.08 4.76 -21.04
CA ALA A 73 10.98 4.33 -21.90
C ALA A 73 10.60 5.38 -22.96
N LYS A 74 11.40 6.44 -23.13
CA LYS A 74 11.16 7.51 -24.11
C LYS A 74 12.35 7.73 -25.05
N PRO A 75 12.13 8.09 -26.34
CA PRO A 75 13.23 8.29 -27.30
C PRO A 75 14.25 9.34 -26.88
N LYS A 76 13.79 10.45 -26.29
CA LYS A 76 14.64 11.58 -25.85
C LYS A 76 15.18 11.44 -24.43
N LYS A 77 14.84 10.36 -23.72
CA LYS A 77 15.25 10.08 -22.34
C LYS A 77 15.27 11.33 -21.44
N PRO A 78 14.14 12.05 -21.31
CA PRO A 78 14.11 13.29 -20.53
C PRO A 78 14.49 13.02 -19.08
N GLU A 79 15.21 13.96 -18.47
CA GLU A 79 15.44 13.97 -17.03
C GLU A 79 14.21 14.57 -16.34
N ILE A 80 13.66 13.85 -15.37
CA ILE A 80 12.50 14.25 -14.58
C ILE A 80 12.86 14.15 -13.09
N PRO A 81 12.24 14.95 -12.20
CA PRO A 81 12.55 14.87 -10.78
C PRO A 81 12.21 13.48 -10.23
N GLU A 82 13.03 13.01 -9.32
CA GLU A 82 12.89 11.74 -8.62
C GLU A 82 12.47 11.96 -7.17
N THR A 83 12.11 10.90 -6.44
CA THR A 83 11.77 10.96 -5.00
C THR A 83 10.55 11.84 -4.69
N MET A 84 9.62 12.06 -5.64
CA MET A 84 8.40 12.82 -5.39
C MET A 84 7.40 12.10 -4.47
N GLY A 85 7.62 10.80 -4.24
CA GLY A 85 6.97 10.03 -3.17
C GLY A 85 7.19 10.63 -1.79
N ALA A 86 8.36 11.22 -1.54
CA ALA A 86 8.67 11.86 -0.26
C ALA A 86 7.76 13.04 0.04
N VAL A 87 7.48 13.88 -0.96
CA VAL A 87 6.56 15.02 -0.83
C VAL A 87 5.16 14.53 -0.44
N CYS A 88 4.68 13.48 -1.09
CA CYS A 88 3.37 12.90 -0.81
C CYS A 88 3.31 12.28 0.59
N ALA A 89 4.36 11.55 0.98
CA ALA A 89 4.46 10.94 2.29
C ALA A 89 4.47 12.00 3.41
N VAL A 90 5.18 13.11 3.24
CA VAL A 90 5.19 14.21 4.22
C VAL A 90 3.81 14.86 4.35
N VAL A 91 3.14 15.16 3.22
CA VAL A 91 1.76 15.71 3.25
C VAL A 91 0.80 14.75 3.93
N TYR A 92 0.94 13.45 3.69
CA TYR A 92 0.14 12.41 4.35
C TYR A 92 0.37 12.35 5.86
N LEU A 93 1.63 12.34 6.30
CA LEU A 93 1.98 12.31 7.73
C LEU A 93 1.43 13.55 8.45
N LEU A 94 1.54 14.73 7.86
CA LEU A 94 0.96 15.96 8.40
C LEU A 94 -0.57 15.88 8.49
N SER A 95 -1.22 15.30 7.46
CA SER A 95 -2.66 15.06 7.46
C SER A 95 -3.09 14.17 8.64
N LEU A 96 -2.38 13.06 8.87
CA LEU A 96 -2.64 12.18 10.01
C LEU A 96 -2.38 12.84 11.36
N ILE A 97 -1.38 13.71 11.48
CA ILE A 97 -1.12 14.48 12.71
C ILE A 97 -2.27 15.45 12.97
N ILE A 98 -2.71 16.19 11.96
CA ILE A 98 -3.83 17.13 12.06
C ILE A 98 -5.14 16.39 12.37
N PHE A 99 -5.28 15.14 11.94
CA PHE A 99 -6.47 14.33 12.18
C PHE A 99 -6.66 13.89 13.64
N ILE A 100 -5.58 13.79 14.44
CA ILE A 100 -5.61 13.30 15.84
C ILE A 100 -6.74 13.93 16.69
N PRO A 101 -6.85 15.27 16.80
CA PRO A 101 -7.91 15.88 17.62
C PRO A 101 -9.33 15.55 17.14
N PHE A 102 -9.52 15.25 15.85
CA PHE A 102 -10.83 14.86 15.30
C PHE A 102 -11.15 13.39 15.58
N ALA A 103 -10.15 12.51 15.46
CA ALA A 103 -10.27 11.09 15.76
C ALA A 103 -10.73 10.83 17.19
N PHE A 104 -10.25 11.65 18.13
CA PHE A 104 -10.51 11.51 19.56
C PHE A 104 -11.36 12.65 20.13
N TYR A 105 -12.06 13.44 19.30
CA TYR A 105 -12.78 14.64 19.75
C TYR A 105 -13.74 14.34 20.91
N LYS A 106 -14.60 13.33 20.75
CA LYS A 106 -15.57 12.91 21.78
C LYS A 106 -14.88 12.51 23.08
N ASP A 107 -13.76 11.78 22.97
CA ASP A 107 -13.00 11.32 24.13
C ASP A 107 -12.27 12.46 24.85
N ILE A 108 -11.73 13.43 24.10
CA ILE A 108 -11.08 14.63 24.63
C ILE A 108 -12.10 15.51 25.34
N VAL A 109 -13.25 15.77 24.70
CA VAL A 109 -14.33 16.57 25.30
C VAL A 109 -14.82 15.89 26.57
N ALA A 110 -15.15 14.60 26.52
CA ALA A 110 -15.63 13.87 27.70
C ALA A 110 -14.61 13.84 28.87
N ALA A 111 -13.31 13.73 28.57
CA ALA A 111 -12.26 13.73 29.59
C ALA A 111 -11.99 15.13 30.18
N THR A 112 -12.20 16.21 29.41
CA THR A 112 -11.94 17.60 29.83
C THR A 112 -13.18 18.30 30.40
N SER A 113 -14.39 17.88 30.01
CA SER A 113 -15.67 18.41 30.49
C SER A 113 -16.07 17.93 31.89
N GLY A 114 -15.20 17.18 32.58
CA GLY A 114 -15.30 16.88 34.02
C GLY A 114 -15.24 18.12 34.94
N GLY A 115 -15.14 19.32 34.36
CA GLY A 115 -15.23 20.62 35.04
C GLY A 115 -16.41 21.48 34.58
N GLY A 116 -17.64 20.97 34.65
CA GLY A 116 -18.87 21.77 34.70
C GLY A 116 -19.47 22.27 33.36
N ASN A 117 -20.67 21.74 33.04
CA ASN A 117 -21.59 22.09 31.93
C ASN A 117 -21.16 21.74 30.50
N ARG A 118 -22.04 21.31 29.58
CA ARG A 118 -23.44 20.81 29.56
C ARG A 118 -23.59 20.16 28.15
N ASP A 119 -24.40 19.10 28.03
CA ASP A 119 -24.93 18.55 26.75
C ASP A 119 -24.29 17.30 26.11
N VAL A 120 -23.60 16.45 26.86
CA VAL A 120 -23.32 15.07 26.39
C VAL A 120 -24.03 14.07 27.30
N VAL A 121 -25.31 13.83 27.03
CA VAL A 121 -26.07 12.68 27.58
C VAL A 121 -25.85 11.51 26.63
N ILE A 122 -24.93 10.60 26.96
CA ILE A 122 -24.81 9.30 26.29
C ILE A 122 -25.43 8.24 27.21
N GLY A 123 -26.32 7.43 26.64
CA GLY A 123 -27.29 6.59 27.33
C GLY A 123 -26.72 5.53 28.29
N ASP A 124 -27.52 5.28 29.32
CA ASP A 124 -27.28 4.45 30.50
C ASP A 124 -26.97 2.96 30.20
N GLN A 125 -25.97 2.42 30.92
CA GLN A 125 -26.06 1.10 31.54
C GLN A 125 -25.49 1.17 32.98
N HIS A 126 -26.34 0.83 33.97
CA HIS A 126 -26.07 0.74 35.41
C HIS A 126 -24.89 -0.23 35.72
N ILE A 127 -24.06 -0.10 36.76
CA ILE A 127 -24.37 -0.32 38.19
C ILE A 127 -23.32 0.36 39.11
N GLU A 128 -23.84 1.06 40.13
CA GLU A 128 -23.40 1.34 41.52
C GLU A 128 -21.93 1.69 41.89
N THR A 129 -21.82 2.87 42.54
CA THR A 129 -20.74 3.45 43.36
C THR A 129 -19.52 4.10 42.67
N GLY A 130 -19.57 5.45 42.61
CA GLY A 130 -18.39 6.33 42.60
C GLY A 130 -18.11 7.03 41.26
N ARG A 131 -18.19 8.38 41.26
CA ARG A 131 -17.77 9.35 40.22
C ARG A 131 -17.39 8.73 38.85
N TYR A 132 -18.27 8.91 37.85
CA TYR A 132 -17.97 8.69 36.45
C TYR A 132 -16.81 9.59 35.98
N LEU A 133 -15.59 9.08 35.99
CA LEU A 133 -14.49 9.68 35.24
C LEU A 133 -14.39 8.92 33.92
N HIS A 134 -14.91 9.49 32.83
CA HIS A 134 -14.71 8.93 31.50
C HIS A 134 -13.20 8.87 31.22
N ARG A 135 -12.63 7.66 31.23
CA ARG A 135 -11.19 7.47 31.04
C ARG A 135 -10.87 7.55 29.55
N PHE A 136 -9.99 8.47 29.18
CA PHE A 136 -9.52 8.61 27.80
C PHE A 136 -8.99 7.26 27.24
N PRO A 137 -9.34 6.87 26.00
CA PRO A 137 -9.01 5.56 25.45
C PRO A 137 -7.54 5.50 24.98
N HIS A 138 -6.62 5.41 25.94
CA HIS A 138 -5.18 5.41 25.67
C HIS A 138 -4.73 4.29 24.73
N GLY A 139 -5.35 3.11 24.73
CA GLY A 139 -5.00 2.01 23.80
C GLY A 139 -5.31 2.35 22.34
N LYS A 140 -6.46 2.96 22.06
CA LYS A 140 -6.81 3.42 20.69
C LYS A 140 -5.82 4.51 20.22
N LEU A 141 -5.45 5.43 21.10
CA LEU A 141 -4.44 6.44 20.81
C LEU A 141 -3.05 5.80 20.60
N ALA A 142 -2.65 4.83 21.42
CA ALA A 142 -1.37 4.13 21.29
C ALA A 142 -1.27 3.36 19.96
N SER A 143 -2.33 2.68 19.55
CA SER A 143 -2.42 2.02 18.25
C SER A 143 -2.29 3.03 17.09
N TYR A 144 -2.97 4.18 17.18
CA TYR A 144 -2.85 5.25 16.17
C TYR A 144 -1.43 5.84 16.10
N LEU A 145 -0.86 6.21 17.26
CA LEU A 145 0.46 6.83 17.33
C LEU A 145 1.58 5.86 16.94
N SER A 146 1.47 4.56 17.26
CA SER A 146 2.46 3.56 16.86
C SER A 146 2.44 3.28 15.36
N GLY A 147 1.26 3.25 14.73
CA GLY A 147 1.12 3.23 13.28
C GLY A 147 1.78 4.46 12.64
N LEU A 148 1.47 5.66 13.16
CA LEU A 148 2.06 6.90 12.70
C LEU A 148 3.60 6.94 12.86
N LEU A 149 4.13 6.48 14.00
CA LEU A 149 5.56 6.42 14.26
C LEU A 149 6.28 5.42 13.34
N SER A 150 5.63 4.29 13.05
CA SER A 150 6.15 3.30 12.09
C SER A 150 6.22 3.88 10.68
N LEU A 151 5.20 4.64 10.28
CA LEU A 151 5.15 5.35 9.01
C LEU A 151 6.19 6.47 8.92
N GLN A 152 6.36 7.28 9.98
CA GLN A 152 7.42 8.29 10.03
C GLN A 152 8.80 7.64 9.87
N SER A 153 9.04 6.54 10.58
CA SER A 153 10.30 5.80 10.52
C SER A 153 10.59 5.26 9.11
N VAL A 154 9.59 4.66 8.44
CA VAL A 154 9.79 4.14 7.09
C VAL A 154 10.01 5.26 6.07
N VAL A 155 9.35 6.40 6.23
CA VAL A 155 9.49 7.54 5.31
C VAL A 155 10.87 8.16 5.45
N ILE A 156 11.38 8.34 6.68
CA ILE A 156 12.73 8.85 6.93
C ILE A 156 13.78 7.91 6.31
N LEU A 157 13.67 6.60 6.59
CA LEU A 157 14.61 5.61 6.05
C LEU A 157 14.49 5.46 4.53
N GLY A 158 13.28 5.59 3.97
CA GLY A 158 13.05 5.56 2.53
C GLY A 158 13.65 6.76 1.80
N ILE A 159 13.49 7.96 2.36
CA ILE A 159 14.20 9.14 1.86
C ILE A 159 15.70 8.92 1.95
N GLY A 160 16.18 8.36 3.06
CA GLY A 160 17.59 7.99 3.21
C GLY A 160 18.08 7.01 2.13
N ASP A 161 17.28 6.02 1.75
CA ASP A 161 17.60 5.06 0.69
C ASP A 161 17.69 5.73 -0.69
N ASP A 162 16.71 6.59 -1.03
CA ASP A 162 16.73 7.35 -2.28
C ASP A 162 17.92 8.32 -2.36
N LEU A 163 18.34 8.90 -1.23
CA LEU A 163 19.47 9.84 -1.18
C LEU A 163 20.85 9.15 -1.20
N LEU A 164 20.96 7.95 -0.62
CA LEU A 164 22.25 7.28 -0.36
C LEU A 164 22.51 6.05 -1.24
N ASP A 165 21.53 5.61 -2.05
CA ASP A 165 21.57 4.37 -2.85
C ASP A 165 22.09 3.17 -2.02
N ILE A 166 21.36 2.85 -0.95
CA ILE A 166 21.81 1.87 0.04
C ILE A 166 21.84 0.47 -0.60
N ARG A 167 22.83 -0.35 -0.22
CA ARG A 167 22.94 -1.74 -0.72
C ARG A 167 21.70 -2.58 -0.36
N TRP A 168 21.26 -3.44 -1.29
CA TRP A 168 20.05 -4.27 -1.18
C TRP A 168 19.88 -5.03 0.15
N ARG A 169 20.98 -5.54 0.73
CA ARG A 169 20.95 -6.28 2.01
C ARG A 169 20.42 -5.45 3.18
N HIS A 170 20.64 -4.14 3.15
CA HIS A 170 20.14 -3.23 4.17
C HIS A 170 18.72 -2.74 3.83
N LYS A 171 18.33 -2.70 2.55
CA LYS A 171 16.97 -2.35 2.12
C LYS A 171 15.92 -3.27 2.75
N VAL A 172 16.20 -4.57 2.85
CA VAL A 172 15.29 -5.55 3.49
C VAL A 172 15.06 -5.23 4.98
N LEU A 173 16.06 -4.64 5.66
CA LEU A 173 15.99 -4.31 7.08
C LEU A 173 15.27 -2.98 7.36
N ILE A 174 15.16 -2.08 6.38
CA ILE A 174 14.52 -0.77 6.55
C ILE A 174 13.08 -0.93 7.05
N PRO A 175 12.19 -1.68 6.38
CA PRO A 175 10.83 -1.89 6.90
C PRO A 175 10.79 -2.67 8.21
N ALA A 176 11.74 -3.59 8.43
CA ALA A 176 11.82 -4.38 9.65
C ALA A 176 11.97 -3.46 10.88
N PHE A 177 12.95 -2.56 10.85
CA PHE A 177 13.15 -1.58 11.93
C PHE A 177 11.99 -0.59 12.04
N ALA A 178 11.47 -0.12 10.91
CA ALA A 178 10.34 0.81 10.90
C ALA A 178 9.07 0.21 11.50
N SER A 179 8.87 -1.11 11.46
CA SER A 179 7.66 -1.78 11.99
C SER A 179 7.66 -2.01 13.51
N ILE A 180 8.81 -1.83 14.18
CA ILE A 180 8.96 -2.11 15.63
C ILE A 180 7.92 -1.41 16.51
N PRO A 181 7.63 -0.10 16.34
CA PRO A 181 6.67 0.60 17.21
C PRO A 181 5.29 -0.06 17.20
N MET A 182 4.77 -0.38 16.00
CA MET A 182 3.49 -1.06 15.84
C MET A 182 3.52 -2.47 16.45
N LEU A 183 4.59 -3.24 16.29
CA LEU A 183 4.71 -4.59 16.85
C LEU A 183 4.71 -4.58 18.39
N ILE A 184 5.38 -3.60 19.01
CA ILE A 184 5.39 -3.44 20.47
C ILE A 184 3.99 -3.09 20.98
N VAL A 185 3.30 -2.15 20.34
CA VAL A 185 1.93 -1.81 20.74
C VAL A 185 0.99 -2.98 20.52
N TYR A 186 1.15 -3.75 19.44
CA TYR A 186 0.38 -4.98 19.25
C TYR A 186 0.59 -5.98 20.39
N PHE A 187 1.84 -6.14 20.83
CA PHE A 187 2.19 -7.00 21.96
C PHE A 187 1.55 -6.55 23.27
N VAL A 188 1.54 -5.25 23.55
CA VAL A 188 1.03 -4.71 24.82
C VAL A 188 -0.50 -4.62 24.85
N ASP A 189 -1.14 -4.14 23.78
CA ASP A 189 -2.56 -3.82 23.78
C ASP A 189 -3.45 -5.01 23.40
N PHE A 190 -3.00 -5.87 22.47
CA PHE A 190 -3.80 -7.01 21.99
C PHE A 190 -3.24 -8.34 22.49
N GLY A 191 -1.97 -8.61 22.23
CA GLY A 191 -1.31 -9.87 22.63
C GLY A 191 -1.94 -11.14 22.02
N VAL A 192 -2.81 -11.02 21.01
CA VAL A 192 -3.52 -12.16 20.42
C VAL A 192 -2.66 -12.80 19.34
N THR A 193 -2.13 -13.99 19.64
CA THR A 193 -1.30 -14.79 18.74
C THR A 193 -2.00 -16.04 18.20
N LYS A 194 -3.28 -16.21 18.53
CA LYS A 194 -4.11 -17.34 18.09
C LYS A 194 -4.63 -17.11 16.68
N VAL A 195 -4.48 -18.10 15.82
CA VAL A 195 -4.97 -18.10 14.44
C VAL A 195 -6.01 -19.18 14.26
N VAL A 196 -7.13 -18.82 13.64
CA VAL A 196 -8.19 -19.77 13.24
C VAL A 196 -7.65 -20.73 12.19
N VAL A 197 -7.81 -22.03 12.45
CA VAL A 197 -7.40 -23.11 11.55
C VAL A 197 -8.49 -23.36 10.50
N PRO A 198 -8.14 -23.53 9.21
CA PRO A 198 -9.09 -23.97 8.18
C PRO A 198 -9.76 -25.29 8.54
N VAL A 199 -11.06 -25.42 8.28
CA VAL A 199 -11.89 -26.61 8.60
C VAL A 199 -11.24 -27.94 8.19
N PRO A 200 -10.63 -28.09 6.99
CA PRO A 200 -9.99 -29.35 6.60
C PRO A 200 -8.81 -29.78 7.50
N LEU A 201 -8.21 -28.84 8.23
CA LEU A 201 -7.04 -29.06 9.09
C LEU A 201 -7.39 -29.13 10.59
N GLN A 202 -8.63 -28.79 10.97
CA GLN A 202 -9.06 -28.75 12.37
C GLN A 202 -8.96 -30.11 13.05
N GLY A 203 -9.18 -31.21 12.33
CA GLY A 203 -9.04 -32.57 12.86
C GLY A 203 -7.61 -32.93 13.32
N TYR A 204 -6.59 -32.22 12.83
CA TYR A 204 -5.19 -32.45 13.19
C TYR A 204 -4.64 -31.42 14.19
N LEU A 205 -5.12 -30.17 14.12
CA LEU A 205 -4.51 -29.03 14.79
C LEU A 205 -5.45 -28.31 15.78
N GLY A 206 -6.72 -28.74 15.87
CA GLY A 206 -7.78 -28.06 16.61
C GLY A 206 -8.34 -26.84 15.90
N ASP A 207 -9.29 -26.15 16.55
CA ASP A 207 -9.97 -24.97 15.98
C ASP A 207 -9.06 -23.73 15.89
N PHE A 208 -8.10 -23.64 16.83
CA PHE A 208 -7.17 -22.53 16.96
C PHE A 208 -5.76 -23.04 17.24
N ILE A 209 -4.77 -22.45 16.58
CA ILE A 209 -3.35 -22.66 16.87
C ILE A 209 -2.79 -21.37 17.49
N ASP A 210 -2.12 -21.50 18.63
CA ASP A 210 -1.31 -20.43 19.18
C ASP A 210 0.08 -20.45 18.55
N LEU A 211 0.41 -19.41 17.78
CA LEU A 211 1.70 -19.28 17.12
C LEU A 211 2.75 -18.59 18.01
N GLY A 212 2.33 -17.94 19.10
CA GLY A 212 3.22 -17.15 19.96
C GLY A 212 4.13 -16.21 19.18
N TRP A 213 5.45 -16.35 19.37
CA TRP A 213 6.48 -15.54 18.71
C TRP A 213 6.47 -15.63 17.17
N LEU A 214 6.03 -16.76 16.59
CA LEU A 214 5.92 -16.93 15.14
C LEU A 214 4.87 -15.97 14.56
N TYR A 215 3.86 -15.57 15.32
CA TYR A 215 2.90 -14.57 14.88
C TYR A 215 3.54 -13.18 14.74
N TYR A 216 4.46 -12.83 15.63
CA TYR A 216 5.24 -11.58 15.53
C TYR A 216 6.22 -11.61 14.35
N MET A 217 6.86 -12.75 14.09
CA MET A 217 7.63 -12.93 12.86
C MET A 217 6.77 -12.75 11.62
N TYR A 218 5.55 -13.30 11.61
CA TYR A 218 4.62 -13.14 10.51
C TYR A 218 4.26 -11.67 10.28
N MET A 219 3.91 -10.92 11.33
CA MET A 219 3.61 -9.50 11.22
C MET A 219 4.82 -8.69 10.71
N ALA A 220 6.02 -8.99 11.22
CA ALA A 220 7.26 -8.38 10.71
C ALA A 220 7.50 -8.75 9.24
N ALA A 221 7.27 -10.00 8.84
CA ALA A 221 7.39 -10.44 7.46
C ALA A 221 6.38 -9.73 6.54
N VAL A 222 5.14 -9.51 6.97
CA VAL A 222 4.15 -8.71 6.23
C VAL A 222 4.62 -7.27 6.08
N ALA A 223 5.13 -6.66 7.15
CA ALA A 223 5.66 -5.29 7.13
C ALA A 223 6.91 -5.13 6.26
N ILE A 224 7.73 -6.19 6.11
CA ILE A 224 8.86 -6.24 5.17
C ILE A 224 8.36 -6.48 3.74
N PHE A 225 7.41 -7.39 3.57
CA PHE A 225 6.94 -7.84 2.28
C PHE A 225 6.21 -6.73 1.52
N CYS A 226 5.22 -6.07 2.12
CA CYS A 226 4.38 -5.09 1.41
C CYS A 226 5.20 -3.96 0.74
N PRO A 227 6.11 -3.26 1.45
CA PRO A 227 7.06 -2.29 0.88
C PRO A 227 7.87 -2.81 -0.31
N ASN A 228 8.51 -3.96 -0.14
CA ASN A 228 9.42 -4.52 -1.14
C ASN A 228 8.67 -5.09 -2.34
N ALA A 229 7.47 -5.64 -2.13
CA ALA A 229 6.69 -6.25 -3.20
C ALA A 229 6.14 -5.20 -4.18
N ILE A 230 5.76 -4.01 -3.68
CA ILE A 230 5.42 -2.86 -4.53
C ILE A 230 6.67 -2.39 -5.28
N ASN A 231 7.81 -2.26 -4.58
CA ASN A 231 9.05 -1.80 -5.22
C ASN A 231 9.54 -2.76 -6.32
N MET A 232 9.34 -4.07 -6.15
CA MET A 232 9.69 -5.06 -7.17
C MET A 232 8.76 -5.04 -8.39
N LEU A 233 7.52 -4.56 -8.22
CA LEU A 233 6.54 -4.40 -9.30
C LEU A 233 6.56 -2.95 -9.80
N ALA A 234 7.72 -2.51 -10.26
CA ALA A 234 7.99 -1.13 -10.66
C ALA A 234 8.65 -1.07 -12.05
N GLY A 235 8.84 0.16 -12.56
CA GLY A 235 9.69 0.41 -13.73
C GLY A 235 8.96 0.74 -15.03
N ILE A 236 7.65 1.00 -14.97
CA ILE A 236 6.89 1.66 -16.04
C ILE A 236 6.08 2.82 -15.45
N ASN A 237 5.89 3.88 -16.24
CA ASN A 237 5.27 5.11 -15.81
C ASN A 237 3.87 4.89 -15.19
N GLY A 238 3.74 5.18 -13.89
CA GLY A 238 2.46 5.14 -13.17
C GLY A 238 2.19 3.88 -12.35
N ILE A 239 2.96 2.80 -12.52
CA ILE A 239 2.54 1.48 -12.01
C ILE A 239 2.61 1.37 -10.49
N GLU A 240 3.62 1.97 -9.86
CA GLU A 240 3.85 1.92 -8.41
C GLU A 240 2.67 2.57 -7.67
N VAL A 241 2.25 3.74 -8.15
CA VAL A 241 1.14 4.52 -7.59
C VAL A 241 -0.20 3.91 -7.95
N ALA A 242 -0.39 3.48 -9.19
CA ALA A 242 -1.68 2.96 -9.65
C ALA A 242 -2.04 1.64 -8.96
N GLN A 243 -1.11 0.69 -8.84
CA GLN A 243 -1.37 -0.56 -8.11
C GLN A 243 -1.70 -0.28 -6.65
N SER A 244 -0.99 0.66 -6.02
CA SER A 244 -1.23 1.06 -4.63
C SER A 244 -2.61 1.71 -4.46
N LEU A 245 -3.02 2.58 -5.37
CA LEU A 245 -4.36 3.18 -5.36
C LEU A 245 -5.46 2.13 -5.53
N VAL A 246 -5.30 1.17 -6.44
CA VAL A 246 -6.27 0.08 -6.59
C VAL A 246 -6.40 -0.72 -5.29
N ILE A 247 -5.27 -1.10 -4.69
CA ILE A 247 -5.27 -1.83 -3.41
C ILE A 247 -5.96 -1.00 -2.32
N ALA A 248 -5.65 0.29 -2.20
CA ALA A 248 -6.25 1.17 -1.21
C ALA A 248 -7.76 1.34 -1.39
N VAL A 249 -8.22 1.49 -2.64
CA VAL A 249 -9.67 1.59 -2.94
C VAL A 249 -10.39 0.27 -2.67
N LEU A 250 -9.77 -0.87 -2.95
CA LEU A 250 -10.35 -2.19 -2.64
C LEU A 250 -10.39 -2.45 -1.13
N LEU A 251 -9.36 -2.03 -0.38
CA LEU A 251 -9.38 -2.05 1.08
C LEU A 251 -10.47 -1.13 1.63
N LEU A 252 -10.58 0.09 1.12
CA LEU A 252 -11.63 1.03 1.51
C LEU A 252 -13.03 0.46 1.25
N PHE A 253 -13.20 -0.21 0.11
CA PHE A 253 -14.45 -0.93 -0.22
C PHE A 253 -14.72 -2.06 0.77
N ASN A 254 -13.72 -2.90 1.08
CA ASN A 254 -13.83 -3.94 2.12
C ASN A 254 -14.22 -3.33 3.47
N ASP A 255 -13.58 -2.26 3.90
CA ASP A 255 -13.80 -1.64 5.20
C ASP A 255 -15.19 -1.01 5.29
N ALA A 256 -15.64 -0.35 4.22
CA ALA A 256 -16.99 0.20 4.12
C ALA A 256 -18.08 -0.87 4.27
N MET A 257 -17.82 -2.12 3.89
CA MET A 257 -18.77 -3.23 4.06
C MET A 257 -19.02 -3.59 5.53
N TYR A 258 -18.16 -3.17 6.46
CA TYR A 258 -18.32 -3.37 7.92
C TYR A 258 -18.93 -2.15 8.64
N LEU A 259 -19.34 -1.13 7.89
CA LEU A 259 -20.05 0.05 8.41
C LEU A 259 -21.57 -0.06 8.19
N ALA A 260 -22.33 0.70 8.99
CA ALA A 260 -23.76 0.87 8.79
C ALA A 260 -24.04 1.70 7.51
N PRO A 261 -25.15 1.45 6.78
CA PRO A 261 -26.20 0.47 7.06
C PRO A 261 -25.92 -0.94 6.51
N ILE A 262 -24.77 -1.18 5.87
CA ILE A 262 -24.48 -2.45 5.18
C ILE A 262 -24.37 -3.60 6.18
N THR A 263 -23.66 -3.39 7.29
CA THR A 263 -23.59 -4.32 8.41
C THR A 263 -24.29 -3.69 9.62
N PRO A 264 -25.20 -4.40 10.31
CA PRO A 264 -25.89 -3.88 11.49
C PRO A 264 -24.92 -3.39 12.56
N TYR A 265 -25.21 -2.23 13.13
CA TYR A 265 -24.48 -1.70 14.28
C TYR A 265 -25.13 -2.17 15.60
N PRO A 266 -24.36 -2.58 16.62
CA PRO A 266 -22.90 -2.60 16.70
C PRO A 266 -22.28 -3.89 16.12
N HIS A 267 -21.21 -3.74 15.35
CA HIS A 267 -20.38 -4.86 14.90
C HIS A 267 -18.98 -4.78 15.55
N PRO A 268 -18.43 -5.87 16.13
CA PRO A 268 -17.15 -5.82 16.85
C PRO A 268 -15.97 -5.29 16.03
N ALA A 269 -16.00 -5.50 14.71
CA ALA A 269 -14.95 -5.06 13.80
C ALA A 269 -15.09 -3.61 13.30
N THR A 270 -16.19 -2.90 13.61
CA THR A 270 -16.44 -1.55 13.08
C THR A 270 -15.31 -0.58 13.43
N ASP A 271 -14.80 -0.63 14.66
CA ASP A 271 -13.71 0.26 15.10
C ASP A 271 -12.40 -0.01 14.35
N SER A 272 -12.05 -1.28 14.10
CA SER A 272 -10.86 -1.67 13.35
C SER A 272 -10.94 -1.23 11.87
N HIS A 273 -12.13 -1.33 11.26
CA HIS A 273 -12.33 -0.86 9.89
C HIS A 273 -12.39 0.67 9.80
N LEU A 274 -12.98 1.37 10.78
CA LEU A 274 -12.91 2.84 10.86
C LEU A 274 -11.46 3.33 11.00
N PHE A 275 -10.67 2.68 11.86
CA PHE A 275 -9.24 2.94 11.98
C PHE A 275 -8.53 2.84 10.63
N SER A 276 -8.75 1.76 9.89
CA SER A 276 -8.18 1.57 8.55
C SER A 276 -8.62 2.67 7.58
N ILE A 277 -9.92 2.99 7.53
CA ILE A 277 -10.48 4.04 6.67
C ILE A 277 -9.79 5.39 6.92
N TYR A 278 -9.54 5.75 8.19
CA TYR A 278 -8.89 7.01 8.54
C TYR A 278 -7.46 7.12 8.00
N PHE A 279 -6.74 6.00 7.86
CA PHE A 279 -5.41 5.96 7.26
C PHE A 279 -5.47 5.88 5.73
N LEU A 280 -6.44 5.16 5.17
CA LEU A 280 -6.56 4.94 3.72
C LEU A 280 -7.06 6.17 2.96
N LEU A 281 -7.98 6.94 3.54
CA LEU A 281 -8.57 8.10 2.87
C LEU A 281 -7.51 9.16 2.51
N PRO A 282 -6.71 9.71 3.45
CA PRO A 282 -5.64 10.65 3.10
C PRO A 282 -4.57 10.02 2.19
N PHE A 283 -4.32 8.71 2.30
CA PHE A 283 -3.37 7.99 1.44
C PHE A 283 -3.84 7.99 -0.02
N ILE A 284 -5.13 7.74 -0.25
CA ILE A 284 -5.76 7.83 -1.57
C ILE A 284 -5.65 9.27 -2.09
N GLY A 285 -5.90 10.27 -1.24
CA GLY A 285 -5.76 11.68 -1.61
C GLY A 285 -4.36 12.03 -2.14
N VAL A 286 -3.31 11.75 -1.36
CA VAL A 286 -1.94 12.08 -1.78
C VAL A 286 -1.47 11.21 -2.96
N SER A 287 -1.86 9.94 -3.02
CA SER A 287 -1.47 9.04 -4.09
C SER A 287 -2.17 9.38 -5.40
N ALA A 288 -3.44 9.79 -5.37
CA ALA A 288 -4.15 10.26 -6.55
C ALA A 288 -3.51 11.53 -7.11
N ALA A 289 -3.10 12.46 -6.24
CA ALA A 289 -2.35 13.65 -6.65
C ALA A 289 -1.01 13.27 -7.31
N LEU A 290 -0.26 12.33 -6.71
CA LEU A 290 0.99 11.83 -7.29
C LEU A 290 0.76 11.17 -8.66
N LEU A 291 -0.28 10.35 -8.77
CA LEU A 291 -0.64 9.68 -10.03
C LEU A 291 -0.91 10.68 -11.14
N CYS A 292 -1.58 11.81 -10.86
CA CYS A 292 -1.81 12.85 -11.88
C CYS A 292 -0.51 13.40 -12.51
N HIS A 293 0.62 13.33 -11.80
CA HIS A 293 1.93 13.75 -12.30
C HIS A 293 2.80 12.59 -12.80
N ASN A 294 2.66 11.41 -12.20
CA ASN A 294 3.46 10.23 -12.48
C ASN A 294 2.86 9.35 -13.61
N TRP A 295 1.57 9.46 -13.90
CA TRP A 295 0.91 8.73 -14.97
C TRP A 295 1.54 9.02 -16.34
N TYR A 296 1.47 8.05 -17.25
CA TYR A 296 2.03 8.19 -18.59
C TYR A 296 1.43 9.39 -19.35
N PRO A 297 2.27 10.22 -20.00
CA PRO A 297 3.74 10.24 -19.92
C PRO A 297 4.20 10.89 -18.61
N SER A 298 5.01 10.16 -17.83
CA SER A 298 5.41 10.62 -16.50
C SER A 298 6.18 11.95 -16.53
N LYS A 299 5.86 12.81 -15.56
CA LYS A 299 6.52 14.09 -15.29
C LYS A 299 7.39 14.05 -14.04
N VAL A 300 7.21 13.04 -13.19
CA VAL A 300 7.94 12.86 -11.94
C VAL A 300 8.09 11.37 -11.62
N PHE A 301 9.21 10.95 -11.04
CA PHE A 301 9.37 9.62 -10.47
C PHE A 301 9.11 9.62 -8.98
N VAL A 302 8.59 8.50 -8.50
CA VAL A 302 8.14 8.35 -7.11
C VAL A 302 9.29 8.03 -6.16
N GLY A 303 10.31 7.31 -6.62
CA GLY A 303 11.41 6.81 -5.80
C GLY A 303 11.03 5.62 -4.91
N ASP A 304 12.04 4.99 -4.30
CA ASP A 304 11.85 3.89 -3.34
C ASP A 304 11.06 4.37 -2.12
N THR A 305 11.17 5.67 -1.78
CA THR A 305 10.40 6.30 -0.71
C THR A 305 8.90 6.02 -0.83
N TYR A 306 8.30 6.15 -2.03
CA TYR A 306 6.87 5.91 -2.20
C TYR A 306 6.51 4.44 -1.99
N CYS A 307 7.30 3.53 -2.55
CA CYS A 307 7.06 2.09 -2.44
C CYS A 307 7.09 1.64 -0.98
N TYR A 308 8.07 2.13 -0.22
CA TYR A 308 8.16 1.84 1.21
C TYR A 308 7.01 2.47 2.01
N PHE A 309 6.70 3.73 1.72
CA PHE A 309 5.58 4.44 2.31
C PHE A 309 4.25 3.71 2.08
N ALA A 310 3.89 3.42 0.83
CA ALA A 310 2.64 2.76 0.46
C ALA A 310 2.53 1.37 1.09
N GLY A 311 3.59 0.56 0.99
CA GLY A 311 3.62 -0.77 1.58
C GLY A 311 3.45 -0.76 3.10
N MET A 312 4.04 0.22 3.79
CA MET A 312 3.90 0.36 5.24
C MET A 312 2.51 0.85 5.64
N VAL A 313 1.86 1.74 4.88
CA VAL A 313 0.45 2.10 5.12
C VAL A 313 -0.42 0.84 5.11
N PHE A 314 -0.24 -0.02 4.11
CA PHE A 314 -0.96 -1.28 4.01
C PHE A 314 -0.66 -2.24 5.16
N ALA A 315 0.61 -2.38 5.53
CA ALA A 315 1.00 -3.21 6.68
C ALA A 315 0.38 -2.68 7.98
N VAL A 316 0.42 -1.38 8.23
CA VAL A 316 -0.15 -0.74 9.42
C VAL A 316 -1.65 -0.99 9.54
N VAL A 317 -2.42 -0.70 8.48
CA VAL A 317 -3.87 -0.91 8.52
C VAL A 317 -4.23 -2.40 8.57
N GLY A 318 -3.48 -3.27 7.89
CA GLY A 318 -3.74 -4.71 7.90
C GLY A 318 -3.43 -5.38 9.24
N ILE A 319 -2.34 -4.99 9.90
CA ILE A 319 -1.91 -5.56 11.18
C ILE A 319 -2.76 -5.02 12.33
N LEU A 320 -2.86 -3.70 12.48
CA LEU A 320 -3.64 -3.07 13.56
C LEU A 320 -5.16 -3.17 13.33
N GLY A 321 -5.59 -3.32 12.08
CA GLY A 321 -6.99 -3.59 11.74
C GLY A 321 -7.37 -5.08 11.79
N HIS A 322 -6.43 -5.98 12.10
CA HIS A 322 -6.65 -7.44 12.19
C HIS A 322 -7.20 -8.11 10.91
N PHE A 323 -6.92 -7.55 9.72
CA PHE A 323 -7.33 -8.11 8.43
C PHE A 323 -6.15 -8.38 7.48
N SER A 324 -4.95 -8.61 8.01
CA SER A 324 -3.74 -8.94 7.24
C SER A 324 -3.93 -10.08 6.23
N LYS A 325 -4.79 -11.07 6.53
CA LYS A 325 -5.17 -12.13 5.57
C LYS A 325 -5.90 -11.57 4.35
N THR A 326 -6.87 -10.68 4.56
CA THR A 326 -7.58 -9.98 3.46
C THR A 326 -6.61 -9.10 2.67
N LEU A 327 -5.70 -8.40 3.36
CA LEU A 327 -4.65 -7.61 2.72
C LEU A 327 -3.82 -8.46 1.75
N LEU A 328 -3.36 -9.64 2.19
CA LEU A 328 -2.56 -10.54 1.35
C LEU A 328 -3.33 -11.05 0.12
N LEU A 329 -4.66 -11.22 0.21
CA LEU A 329 -5.50 -11.54 -0.96
C LEU A 329 -5.51 -10.40 -2.00
N LEU A 330 -5.42 -9.14 -1.55
CA LEU A 330 -5.33 -8.00 -2.46
C LEU A 330 -3.91 -7.84 -3.04
N PHE A 331 -2.90 -8.42 -2.39
CA PHE A 331 -1.51 -8.42 -2.85
C PHE A 331 -1.16 -9.59 -3.79
N VAL A 332 -2.14 -10.36 -4.28
CA VAL A 332 -1.91 -11.53 -5.12
C VAL A 332 -0.98 -11.25 -6.33
N PRO A 333 -1.16 -10.16 -7.11
CA PRO A 333 -0.23 -9.84 -8.20
C PRO A 333 1.20 -9.57 -7.73
N GLN A 334 1.37 -8.89 -6.60
CA GLN A 334 2.67 -8.60 -6.00
C GLN A 334 3.33 -9.88 -5.46
N ILE A 335 2.57 -10.75 -4.81
CA ILE A 335 3.01 -12.07 -4.34
C ILE A 335 3.44 -12.93 -5.54
N PHE A 336 2.64 -12.97 -6.60
CA PHE A 336 2.99 -13.69 -7.82
C PHE A 336 4.28 -13.14 -8.44
N ASN A 337 4.41 -11.81 -8.57
CA ASN A 337 5.64 -11.19 -9.09
C ASN A 337 6.85 -11.53 -8.21
N PHE A 338 6.71 -11.51 -6.89
CA PHE A 338 7.76 -11.88 -5.94
C PHE A 338 8.20 -13.34 -6.11
N LEU A 339 7.25 -14.28 -6.09
CA LEU A 339 7.52 -15.71 -6.26
C LEU A 339 8.14 -15.99 -7.64
N TYR A 340 7.63 -15.35 -8.69
CA TYR A 340 8.16 -15.50 -10.04
C TYR A 340 9.58 -14.92 -10.17
N SER A 341 9.86 -13.80 -9.50
CA SER A 341 11.19 -13.17 -9.43
C SER A 341 12.19 -13.89 -8.54
N THR A 342 11.73 -14.76 -7.63
CA THR A 342 12.55 -15.40 -6.58
C THR A 342 13.82 -16.08 -7.14
N PRO A 343 13.78 -16.86 -8.24
CA PRO A 343 14.98 -17.46 -8.79
C PRO A 343 16.07 -16.45 -9.17
N GLN A 344 15.70 -15.27 -9.66
CA GLN A 344 16.64 -14.19 -9.95
C GLN A 344 17.09 -13.46 -8.68
N LEU A 345 16.18 -13.16 -7.76
CA LEU A 345 16.51 -12.44 -6.52
C LEU A 345 17.53 -13.19 -5.65
N PHE A 346 17.38 -14.50 -5.53
CA PHE A 346 18.32 -15.35 -4.79
C PHE A 346 19.53 -15.76 -5.62
N HIS A 347 19.69 -15.20 -6.83
CA HIS A 347 20.82 -15.43 -7.73
C HIS A 347 21.01 -16.91 -8.14
N PHE A 348 19.93 -17.71 -8.12
CA PHE A 348 19.92 -19.03 -8.77
C PHE A 348 19.97 -18.90 -10.29
N ILE A 349 19.39 -17.81 -10.81
CA ILE A 349 19.49 -17.37 -12.21
C ILE A 349 20.19 -16.01 -12.21
N PRO A 350 21.05 -15.68 -13.19
CA PRO A 350 21.68 -14.37 -13.27
C PRO A 350 20.64 -13.25 -13.22
N CYS A 351 20.85 -12.30 -12.31
CA CYS A 351 19.93 -11.19 -12.09
C CYS A 351 20.57 -9.89 -12.59
N PRO A 352 20.12 -9.32 -13.71
CA PRO A 352 20.60 -8.02 -14.14
C PRO A 352 20.14 -6.93 -13.15
N ARG A 353 20.89 -5.82 -13.09
CA ARG A 353 20.56 -4.68 -12.21
C ARG A 353 19.17 -4.11 -12.51
N HIS A 354 18.79 -4.07 -13.78
CA HIS A 354 17.49 -3.57 -14.24
C HIS A 354 16.72 -4.68 -14.96
N ARG A 355 15.52 -4.98 -14.47
CA ARG A 355 14.63 -6.04 -15.01
C ARG A 355 13.39 -5.50 -15.70
N LEU A 356 13.29 -4.18 -15.87
CA LEU A 356 12.19 -3.54 -16.58
C LEU A 356 12.17 -3.90 -18.08
N PRO A 357 11.00 -3.83 -18.75
CA PRO A 357 10.91 -3.99 -20.19
C PRO A 357 11.83 -3.03 -20.97
N LYS A 358 12.28 -3.46 -22.15
CA LYS A 358 13.21 -2.68 -22.99
C LYS A 358 12.45 -1.88 -24.04
N PHE A 359 12.59 -0.56 -24.01
CA PHE A 359 11.97 0.32 -25.00
C PHE A 359 12.70 0.25 -26.35
N ASN A 360 11.92 0.10 -27.42
CA ASN A 360 12.41 0.16 -28.80
C ASN A 360 12.01 1.49 -29.45
N ALA A 361 13.01 2.32 -29.73
CA ALA A 361 12.79 3.66 -30.29
C ALA A 361 12.25 3.66 -31.72
N ALA A 362 12.44 2.59 -32.50
CA ALA A 362 11.94 2.48 -33.87
C ALA A 362 10.43 2.21 -33.89
N THR A 363 9.93 1.36 -32.98
CA THR A 363 8.51 0.99 -32.92
C THR A 363 7.71 1.81 -31.90
N GLY A 364 8.39 2.43 -30.92
CA GLY A 364 7.73 3.11 -29.79
C GLY A 364 7.09 2.15 -28.78
N LEU A 365 7.47 0.87 -28.81
CA LEU A 365 6.89 -0.18 -27.97
C LEU A 365 7.90 -0.72 -26.95
N LEU A 366 7.39 -1.23 -25.83
CA LEU A 366 8.14 -2.01 -24.86
C LEU A 366 8.23 -3.47 -25.31
N ASN A 367 9.45 -4.00 -25.34
CA ASN A 367 9.75 -5.40 -25.58
C ASN A 367 10.19 -6.07 -24.28
N THR A 368 10.12 -7.41 -24.25
CA THR A 368 10.65 -8.19 -23.14
C THR A 368 12.14 -7.91 -22.96
N SER A 369 12.57 -7.65 -21.73
CA SER A 369 14.00 -7.67 -21.40
C SER A 369 14.46 -9.10 -21.13
N VAL A 370 15.73 -9.36 -21.45
CA VAL A 370 16.34 -10.68 -21.36
C VAL A 370 17.53 -10.68 -20.40
N THR A 371 17.80 -11.86 -19.86
CA THR A 371 19.04 -12.23 -19.18
C THR A 371 19.88 -13.01 -20.18
N GLU A 372 21.08 -12.51 -20.46
CA GLU A 372 22.07 -13.17 -21.31
C GLU A 372 22.87 -14.18 -20.48
N TRP A 373 23.03 -15.39 -21.01
CA TRP A 373 23.78 -16.48 -20.39
C TRP A 373 25.16 -16.56 -21.03
N THR A 374 26.17 -16.05 -20.32
CA THR A 374 27.58 -16.17 -20.74
C THR A 374 28.12 -17.58 -20.56
N ILE A 375 27.57 -18.30 -19.57
CA ILE A 375 27.85 -19.70 -19.27
C ILE A 375 26.50 -20.42 -19.33
N PRO A 376 26.41 -21.58 -20.02
CA PRO A 376 25.16 -22.32 -20.10
C PRO A 376 24.66 -22.70 -18.69
N PRO A 377 23.33 -22.63 -18.45
CA PRO A 377 22.76 -23.02 -17.17
C PRO A 377 23.06 -24.48 -16.83
N SER A 378 23.09 -24.80 -15.53
CA SER A 378 23.18 -26.20 -15.10
C SER A 378 22.01 -27.03 -15.66
N PRO A 379 22.18 -28.35 -15.87
CA PRO A 379 21.14 -29.18 -16.49
C PRO A 379 19.77 -29.09 -15.80
N PHE A 380 19.77 -28.95 -14.46
CA PHE A 380 18.55 -28.78 -13.69
C PHE A 380 17.86 -27.43 -13.96
N ILE A 381 18.63 -26.33 -13.99
CA ILE A 381 18.10 -25.00 -14.30
C ILE A 381 17.62 -24.94 -15.75
N ALA A 382 18.37 -25.53 -16.68
CA ALA A 382 17.97 -25.62 -18.09
C ALA A 382 16.65 -26.37 -18.25
N TRP A 383 16.47 -27.50 -17.56
CA TRP A 383 15.22 -28.25 -17.56
C TRP A 383 14.05 -27.44 -16.99
N ILE A 384 14.25 -26.70 -15.88
CA ILE A 384 13.22 -25.80 -15.34
C ILE A 384 12.86 -24.71 -16.35
N LEU A 385 13.85 -24.07 -16.97
CA LEU A 385 13.62 -23.01 -17.95
C LEU A 385 12.89 -23.52 -19.19
N ASP A 386 13.20 -24.73 -19.66
CA ASP A 386 12.50 -25.38 -20.76
C ASP A 386 11.06 -25.77 -20.40
N LEU A 387 10.82 -26.23 -19.16
CA LEU A 387 9.48 -26.46 -18.64
C LEU A 387 8.68 -25.15 -18.60
N LEU A 388 9.25 -24.09 -18.02
CA LEU A 388 8.63 -22.75 -17.98
C LEU A 388 8.40 -22.19 -19.39
N HIS A 389 9.28 -22.48 -20.34
CA HIS A 389 9.11 -22.12 -21.74
C HIS A 389 7.92 -22.83 -22.38
N THR A 390 7.80 -24.12 -22.14
CA THR A 390 6.67 -24.95 -22.61
C THR A 390 5.34 -24.46 -22.02
N LEU A 391 5.34 -24.05 -20.76
CA LEU A 391 4.19 -23.43 -20.09
C LEU A 391 3.92 -21.97 -20.50
N ARG A 392 4.70 -21.41 -21.44
CA ARG A 392 4.63 -20.01 -21.89
C ARG A 392 4.85 -18.99 -20.77
N LEU A 393 5.56 -19.35 -19.71
CA LEU A 393 5.92 -18.44 -18.62
C LEU A 393 7.22 -17.68 -18.94
N VAL A 394 8.17 -18.33 -19.60
CA VAL A 394 9.46 -17.73 -19.99
C VAL A 394 9.65 -17.88 -21.50
N ARG A 395 10.31 -16.91 -22.14
CA ARG A 395 10.85 -17.14 -23.49
C ARG A 395 12.34 -17.42 -23.39
N VAL A 396 12.75 -18.53 -23.98
CA VAL A 396 14.13 -19.00 -24.00
C VAL A 396 14.60 -19.01 -25.45
N THR A 397 15.79 -18.48 -25.71
CA THR A 397 16.47 -18.56 -27.00
C THR A 397 17.62 -19.54 -26.87
N LYS A 398 17.73 -20.47 -27.82
CA LYS A 398 18.79 -21.49 -27.86
C LYS A 398 19.71 -21.27 -29.05
N ASP A 399 20.98 -21.61 -28.90
CA ASP A 399 21.95 -21.65 -30.00
C ASP A 399 21.77 -22.94 -30.85
N LYS A 400 22.53 -23.05 -31.94
CA LYS A 400 22.59 -24.21 -32.84
C LYS A 400 22.92 -25.51 -32.11
N ASP A 401 23.69 -25.44 -31.02
CA ASP A 401 24.05 -26.58 -30.18
C ASP A 401 22.98 -26.94 -29.13
N GLY A 402 21.82 -26.27 -29.16
CA GLY A 402 20.70 -26.52 -28.24
C GLY A 402 20.89 -25.93 -26.84
N GLN A 403 21.97 -25.19 -26.60
CA GLN A 403 22.24 -24.52 -25.32
C GLN A 403 21.47 -23.21 -25.19
N ILE A 404 21.02 -22.89 -23.97
CA ILE A 404 20.29 -21.66 -23.68
C ILE A 404 21.26 -20.47 -23.66
N ILE A 405 21.00 -19.49 -24.54
CA ILE A 405 21.78 -18.25 -24.63
C ILE A 405 21.07 -17.06 -23.98
N GLU A 406 19.74 -17.03 -24.03
CA GLU A 406 18.94 -15.94 -23.47
C GLU A 406 17.67 -16.49 -22.84
N SER A 407 17.26 -15.89 -21.73
CA SER A 407 15.95 -16.11 -21.12
C SER A 407 15.32 -14.78 -20.73
N THR A 408 14.01 -14.62 -20.90
CA THR A 408 13.32 -13.40 -20.45
C THR A 408 13.45 -13.19 -18.95
N ASN A 409 13.56 -11.93 -18.53
CA ASN A 409 13.59 -11.58 -17.11
C ASN A 409 12.30 -12.02 -16.40
N LEU A 410 12.43 -12.55 -15.19
CA LEU A 410 11.33 -13.13 -14.44
C LEU A 410 10.58 -12.07 -13.64
N THR A 411 9.79 -11.25 -14.34
CA THR A 411 8.87 -10.27 -13.74
C THR A 411 7.51 -10.36 -14.41
N ILE A 412 6.43 -10.03 -13.70
CA ILE A 412 5.08 -10.07 -14.27
C ILE A 412 4.93 -9.12 -15.47
N LEU A 413 5.67 -8.02 -15.51
CA LEU A 413 5.70 -7.10 -16.66
C LEU A 413 6.24 -7.79 -17.92
N ASN A 414 7.37 -8.51 -17.81
CA ASN A 414 7.91 -9.25 -18.93
C ASN A 414 7.05 -10.46 -19.29
N LEU A 415 6.48 -11.15 -18.29
CA LEU A 415 5.54 -12.25 -18.52
C LEU A 415 4.33 -11.79 -19.35
N TRP A 416 3.78 -10.63 -19.02
CA TRP A 416 2.66 -10.08 -19.78
C TRP A 416 3.03 -9.78 -21.24
N LEU A 417 4.24 -9.27 -21.48
CA LEU A 417 4.78 -9.06 -22.83
C LEU A 417 5.09 -10.37 -23.56
N VAL A 418 5.42 -11.46 -22.85
CA VAL A 418 5.55 -12.79 -23.44
C VAL A 418 4.21 -13.29 -23.95
N TRP A 419 3.13 -13.06 -23.20
CA TRP A 419 1.78 -13.49 -23.56
C TRP A 419 1.11 -12.64 -24.64
N MET A 420 1.20 -11.32 -24.50
CA MET A 420 0.44 -10.36 -25.32
C MET A 420 1.27 -9.71 -26.43
N GLY A 421 2.59 -9.92 -26.43
CA GLY A 421 3.51 -9.29 -27.36
C GLY A 421 3.91 -7.85 -26.96
N PRO A 422 4.75 -7.19 -27.79
CA PRO A 422 5.20 -5.82 -27.54
C PRO A 422 4.05 -4.83 -27.55
N MET A 423 4.02 -3.91 -26.58
CA MET A 423 2.95 -2.92 -26.46
C MET A 423 3.47 -1.59 -25.96
N ARG A 424 2.63 -0.55 -26.05
CA ARG A 424 2.97 0.77 -25.52
C ARG A 424 2.98 0.74 -24.00
N GLU A 425 3.80 1.61 -23.40
CA GLU A 425 3.97 1.68 -21.95
C GLU A 425 2.66 1.94 -21.21
N ASP A 426 1.83 2.88 -21.68
CA ASP A 426 0.52 3.16 -21.09
C ASP A 426 -0.45 1.98 -21.20
N THR A 427 -0.41 1.25 -22.31
CA THR A 427 -1.24 0.04 -22.48
C THR A 427 -0.82 -1.05 -21.51
N LEU A 428 0.49 -1.26 -21.32
CA LEU A 428 1.00 -2.23 -20.33
C LEU A 428 0.59 -1.82 -18.91
N ALA A 429 0.72 -0.54 -18.56
CA ALA A 429 0.31 -0.02 -17.25
C ALA A 429 -1.18 -0.26 -17.01
N TRP A 430 -2.06 0.06 -17.97
CA TRP A 430 -3.49 -0.21 -17.88
C TRP A 430 -3.82 -1.70 -17.74
N HIS A 431 -3.13 -2.57 -18.47
CA HIS A 431 -3.32 -4.02 -18.31
C HIS A 431 -2.97 -4.49 -16.89
N MET A 432 -1.86 -3.99 -16.32
CA MET A 432 -1.47 -4.35 -14.95
C MET A 432 -2.45 -3.80 -13.91
N VAL A 433 -2.97 -2.59 -14.10
CA VAL A 433 -4.08 -2.06 -13.30
C VAL A 433 -5.31 -2.96 -13.41
N GLY A 434 -5.67 -3.41 -14.62
CA GLY A 434 -6.76 -4.35 -14.84
C GLY A 434 -6.55 -5.68 -14.12
N VAL A 435 -5.36 -6.27 -14.20
CA VAL A 435 -4.98 -7.49 -13.46
C VAL A 435 -5.13 -7.26 -11.95
N GLN A 436 -4.64 -6.14 -11.43
CA GLN A 436 -4.74 -5.79 -10.01
C GLN A 436 -6.21 -5.68 -9.55
N VAL A 437 -7.05 -5.01 -10.32
CA VAL A 437 -8.47 -4.86 -10.01
C VAL A 437 -9.18 -6.21 -10.04
N LEU A 438 -8.96 -7.02 -11.08
CA LEU A 438 -9.60 -8.33 -11.23
C LEU A 438 -9.18 -9.31 -10.12
N CYS A 439 -7.88 -9.44 -9.87
CA CYS A 439 -7.37 -10.30 -8.79
C CYS A 439 -7.87 -9.82 -7.42
N GLY A 440 -7.88 -8.51 -7.19
CA GLY A 440 -8.35 -7.95 -5.92
C GLY A 440 -9.86 -8.14 -5.70
N LEU A 441 -10.69 -7.90 -6.71
CA LEU A 441 -12.13 -8.17 -6.64
C LEU A 441 -12.41 -9.66 -6.44
N LEU A 442 -11.68 -10.54 -7.12
CA LEU A 442 -11.75 -11.99 -6.90
C LEU A 442 -11.35 -12.35 -5.46
N GLY A 443 -10.30 -11.72 -4.92
CA GLY A 443 -9.86 -11.89 -3.54
C GLY A 443 -10.93 -11.48 -2.53
N LEU A 444 -11.60 -10.35 -2.73
CA LEU A 444 -12.72 -9.91 -1.88
C LEU A 444 -13.95 -10.82 -2.04
N PHE A 445 -14.23 -11.30 -3.26
CA PHE A 445 -15.29 -12.27 -3.49
C PHE A 445 -15.01 -13.58 -2.72
N ILE A 446 -13.78 -14.10 -2.80
CA ILE A 446 -13.34 -15.26 -2.02
C ILE A 446 -13.55 -14.98 -0.53
N ARG A 447 -13.12 -13.81 -0.04
CA ARG A 447 -13.24 -13.42 1.36
C ARG A 447 -14.68 -13.37 1.88
N HIS A 448 -15.62 -12.86 1.09
CA HIS A 448 -16.99 -12.61 1.55
C HIS A 448 -18.02 -13.66 1.12
N ARG A 449 -17.69 -14.54 0.17
CA ARG A 449 -18.62 -15.58 -0.31
C ARG A 449 -18.08 -16.99 -0.12
N LEU A 450 -16.78 -17.19 -0.31
CA LEU A 450 -16.16 -18.51 -0.28
C LEU A 450 -15.43 -18.81 1.03
N ALA A 451 -15.24 -17.83 1.92
CA ALA A 451 -14.62 -18.05 3.22
C ALA A 451 -15.37 -19.11 4.04
N LEU A 452 -16.70 -19.21 3.91
CA LEU A 452 -17.53 -20.23 4.57
C LEU A 452 -17.25 -21.66 4.09
N LEU A 453 -16.60 -21.85 2.93
CA LEU A 453 -16.16 -23.18 2.47
C LEU A 453 -14.93 -23.68 3.24
N VAL A 454 -14.19 -22.76 3.85
CA VAL A 454 -12.89 -23.02 4.48
C VAL A 454 -12.93 -22.76 5.98
N PHE A 455 -13.85 -21.91 6.46
CA PHE A 455 -14.02 -21.51 7.86
C PHE A 455 -15.50 -21.62 8.28
N ASN A 456 -15.75 -22.01 9.53
CA ASN A 456 -17.11 -22.23 10.06
C ASN A 456 -17.94 -20.94 10.23
N SER A 457 -17.32 -19.76 10.17
CA SER A 457 -17.97 -18.47 10.39
C SER A 457 -17.47 -17.41 9.42
N ASP A 458 -18.37 -16.61 8.85
CA ASP A 458 -18.03 -15.38 8.15
C ASP A 458 -18.04 -14.21 9.15
N ASN A 459 -17.05 -13.33 9.04
CA ASN A 459 -16.90 -12.17 9.93
C ASN A 459 -18.02 -11.13 9.74
N ARG A 460 -18.97 -11.33 8.83
CA ARG A 460 -20.09 -10.42 8.56
C ARG A 460 -21.43 -10.91 9.12
N THR A 461 -21.59 -12.21 9.31
CA THR A 461 -22.84 -12.77 9.87
C THR A 461 -22.74 -12.83 11.38
N LEU A 462 -23.41 -11.89 12.05
CA LEU A 462 -23.85 -12.08 13.43
C LEU A 462 -24.79 -13.30 13.43
N GLN A 463 -24.28 -14.47 13.81
CA GLN A 463 -25.17 -15.51 14.33
C GLN A 463 -25.72 -14.96 15.65
N PHE A 464 -26.98 -14.53 15.65
CA PHE A 464 -27.75 -14.50 16.88
C PHE A 464 -27.76 -15.94 17.40
N MET A 465 -26.98 -16.21 18.46
CA MET A 465 -27.22 -17.37 19.29
C MET A 465 -28.63 -17.18 19.85
N VAL A 466 -29.57 -18.01 19.37
CA VAL A 466 -30.88 -18.23 19.96
C VAL A 466 -30.71 -18.98 21.28
#